data_AF-A0AAD7F127-F1
#
_entry.id   AF-A0AAD7F127-F1
#
_cell.length_a   1.000
_cell.length_b   1.000
_cell.length_c   1.000
_cell.angle_alpha   90.00
_cell.angle_beta   90.00
_cell.angle_gamma   90.00
#
_symmetry.space_group_name_H-M   'P 1'
#
loop_
_entity.id
_entity.type
_entity.pdbx_description
1 polymer ?
#
loop_
_entity_poly.entity_id
_entity_poly.type
_entity_poly.pdbx_seq_one_letter_code
_entity_poly.pdbx_strand_id
1 'polypeptide(L)'
;MASNSVKAVFGGFPIGAGKWYPDEESIEKVYKLLEEGGCDTINTARLYDNSEEWLGKTGAGKWFTVDSKTPGGFPGPGTSTVTIPQHPKETVEHLGVKSVDDDPAKIWTKLQTVHKSRGSAPRITLPMRRRFHAIEKQEE
;
A
#
# COMPACT_ATOMS: atom_id res chain seq x y z
N MET A 1 -20.30 18.71 -14.85
CA MET A 1 -20.08 18.80 -13.38
C MET A 1 -19.27 17.59 -12.98
N ALA A 2 -18.01 17.75 -12.55
CA ALA A 2 -17.28 16.63 -11.97
C ALA A 2 -17.98 16.25 -10.66
N SER A 3 -18.62 15.08 -10.60
CA SER A 3 -19.17 14.53 -9.37
C SER A 3 -17.99 14.13 -8.48
N ASN A 4 -17.52 15.06 -7.64
CA ASN A 4 -16.49 14.79 -6.64
C ASN A 4 -17.12 13.98 -5.49
N SER A 5 -17.46 12.71 -5.73
CA SER A 5 -17.83 11.79 -4.67
C SER A 5 -16.60 11.47 -3.82
N VAL A 6 -16.77 11.50 -2.50
CA VAL A 6 -15.70 11.09 -1.57
C VAL A 6 -15.53 9.57 -1.71
N LYS A 7 -14.32 9.12 -2.07
CA LYS A 7 -13.99 7.70 -2.15
C LYS A 7 -13.70 7.14 -0.76
N ALA A 8 -14.48 6.14 -0.33
CA ALA A 8 -14.19 5.36 0.87
C ALA A 8 -12.95 4.48 0.65
N VAL A 9 -12.07 4.40 1.64
CA VAL A 9 -10.87 3.58 1.64
C VAL A 9 -10.72 2.97 3.03
N PHE A 10 -10.56 1.65 3.11
CA PHE A 10 -10.39 0.96 4.38
C PHE A 10 -8.94 1.01 4.86
N GLY A 11 -8.71 1.24 6.15
CA GLY A 11 -7.37 1.19 6.74
C GLY A 11 -6.98 -0.24 7.11
N GLY A 12 -5.84 -0.72 6.61
CA GLY A 12 -5.33 -2.08 6.81
C GLY A 12 -4.54 -2.30 8.11
N PHE A 13 -4.27 -1.26 8.91
CA PHE A 13 -3.62 -1.40 10.22
C PHE A 13 -4.26 -2.50 11.11
N PRO A 14 -5.59 -2.61 11.23
CA PRO A 14 -6.28 -3.63 12.02
C PRO A 14 -6.05 -5.09 11.61
N ILE A 15 -5.57 -5.33 10.39
CA ILE A 15 -5.40 -6.67 9.82
C ILE A 15 -4.04 -7.22 10.24
N GLY A 16 -4.05 -8.41 10.83
CA GLY A 16 -2.84 -9.16 11.18
C GLY A 16 -2.90 -9.83 12.56
N ALA A 17 -2.02 -10.81 12.76
CA ALA A 17 -1.93 -11.53 14.02
C ALA A 17 -1.70 -10.56 15.20
N GLY A 18 -2.46 -10.74 16.29
CA GLY A 18 -2.38 -9.89 17.48
C GLY A 18 -3.12 -8.55 17.37
N LYS A 19 -3.93 -8.35 16.32
CA LYS A 19 -4.70 -7.13 16.08
C LYS A 19 -6.21 -7.39 16.14
N TRP A 20 -7.02 -6.43 15.69
CA TRP A 20 -8.48 -6.53 15.72
C TRP A 20 -9.04 -7.61 14.78
N TYR A 21 -8.35 -7.90 13.67
CA TYR A 21 -8.70 -8.98 12.75
C TYR A 21 -7.51 -9.95 12.65
N PRO A 22 -7.38 -10.89 13.62
CA PRO A 22 -6.19 -11.71 13.80
C PRO A 22 -6.20 -13.02 13.00
N ASP A 23 -7.31 -13.36 12.35
CA ASP A 23 -7.52 -14.65 11.67
C ASP A 23 -8.24 -14.46 10.33
N GLU A 24 -8.13 -15.47 9.46
CA GLU A 24 -8.66 -15.44 8.09
C GLU A 24 -10.19 -15.26 8.06
N GLU A 25 -10.92 -15.89 8.97
CA GLU A 25 -12.38 -15.81 9.02
C GLU A 25 -12.84 -14.38 9.35
N SER A 26 -12.20 -13.72 10.30
CA SER A 26 -12.48 -12.32 10.66
C SER A 26 -12.17 -11.36 9.49
N ILE A 27 -11.10 -11.63 8.75
CA ILE A 27 -10.67 -10.83 7.60
C ILE A 27 -11.64 -11.01 6.42
N GLU A 28 -12.09 -12.24 6.15
CA GLU A 28 -13.09 -12.50 5.11
C GLU A 28 -14.42 -11.81 5.38
N LYS A 29 -14.86 -11.76 6.65
CA LYS A 29 -16.05 -10.98 7.03
C LYS A 29 -15.87 -9.49 6.76
N VAL A 30 -14.68 -8.95 7.03
CA VAL A 30 -14.34 -7.56 6.67
C VAL A 30 -14.40 -7.37 5.16
N TYR A 31 -13.81 -8.26 4.37
CA TYR A 31 -13.84 -8.16 2.91
C TYR A 31 -15.26 -8.13 2.35
N LYS A 32 -16.14 -9.02 2.83
CA LYS A 32 -17.56 -9.01 2.43
C LYS A 32 -18.25 -7.69 2.75
N LEU A 33 -18.05 -7.17 3.97
CA LEU A 33 -18.63 -5.88 4.37
C LEU A 33 -18.10 -4.70 3.54
N LEU A 34 -16.81 -4.73 3.18
CA LEU A 34 -16.20 -3.70 2.34
C LEU A 34 -16.76 -3.76 0.92
N GLU A 35 -16.92 -4.95 0.35
CA GLU A 35 -17.50 -5.15 -0.97
C GLU A 35 -18.97 -4.72 -1.01
N GLU A 36 -19.79 -5.15 -0.05
CA GLU A 36 -21.19 -4.71 0.11
C GLU A 36 -21.31 -3.19 0.28
N GLY A 37 -20.35 -2.58 0.97
CA GLY A 37 -20.26 -1.13 1.16
C GLY A 37 -19.68 -0.36 -0.04
N GLY A 38 -19.31 -1.02 -1.13
CA GLY A 38 -18.70 -0.40 -2.31
C GLY A 38 -17.29 0.14 -2.10
N CYS A 39 -16.57 -0.35 -1.08
CA CYS A 39 -15.19 0.00 -0.80
C CYS A 39 -14.24 -0.94 -1.53
N ASP A 40 -13.61 -0.45 -2.59
CA ASP A 40 -12.71 -1.22 -3.46
C ASP A 40 -11.21 -1.11 -3.08
N THR A 41 -10.86 -0.38 -2.02
CA THR A 41 -9.47 -0.03 -1.70
C THR A 41 -9.13 -0.27 -0.23
N ILE A 42 -8.02 -0.96 0.02
CA ILE A 42 -7.42 -1.16 1.35
C ILE A 42 -6.10 -0.38 1.43
N ASN A 43 -5.88 0.32 2.53
CA ASN A 43 -4.73 1.18 2.78
C ASN A 43 -3.80 0.58 3.82
N THR A 44 -2.63 0.11 3.41
CA THR A 44 -1.62 -0.44 4.33
C THR A 44 -0.32 0.37 4.31
N ALA A 45 0.62 -0.04 5.17
CA ALA A 45 1.95 0.52 5.25
C ALA A 45 2.87 -0.55 5.83
N ARG A 46 4.16 -0.50 5.47
CA ARG A 46 5.16 -1.39 6.07
C ARG A 46 5.33 -1.20 7.58
N LEU A 47 4.88 -0.05 8.10
CA LEU A 47 4.89 0.23 9.53
C LEU A 47 3.73 -0.44 10.27
N TYR A 48 2.78 -1.05 9.56
CA TYR A 48 1.63 -1.73 10.16
C TYR A 48 1.96 -3.18 10.47
N ASP A 49 3.16 -3.44 10.99
CA ASP A 49 3.68 -4.77 11.32
C ASP A 49 3.41 -5.79 10.19
N ASN A 50 2.73 -6.89 10.50
CA ASN A 50 2.38 -7.99 9.61
C ASN A 50 1.15 -7.73 8.70
N SER A 51 0.66 -6.49 8.58
CA SER A 51 -0.54 -6.19 7.78
C SER A 51 -0.38 -6.59 6.30
N GLU A 52 0.76 -6.26 5.67
CA GLU A 52 0.99 -6.60 4.26
C GLU A 52 0.99 -8.12 4.02
N GLU A 53 1.66 -8.87 4.90
CA GLU A 53 1.74 -10.33 4.81
C GLU A 53 0.35 -10.96 4.92
N TRP A 54 -0.49 -10.48 5.84
CA TRP A 54 -1.84 -11.00 6.02
C TRP A 54 -2.78 -10.64 4.86
N LEU A 55 -2.63 -9.45 4.28
CA LEU A 55 -3.35 -9.07 3.06
C LEU A 55 -2.95 -9.94 1.88
N GLY A 56 -1.67 -10.29 1.75
CA GLY A 56 -1.19 -11.24 0.74
C GLY A 56 -1.73 -12.65 0.98
N LYS A 57 -1.60 -13.15 2.21
CA LYS A 57 -2.06 -14.49 2.62
C LYS A 57 -3.55 -14.70 2.36
N THR A 58 -4.38 -13.71 2.67
CA THR A 58 -5.84 -13.76 2.47
C THR A 58 -6.26 -13.40 1.04
N GLY A 59 -5.32 -13.10 0.15
CA GLY A 59 -5.61 -12.81 -1.25
C GLY A 59 -6.36 -11.50 -1.47
N ALA A 60 -6.16 -10.49 -0.61
CA ALA A 60 -6.84 -9.19 -0.68
C ALA A 60 -6.73 -8.55 -2.08
N GLY A 61 -5.57 -8.71 -2.74
CA GLY A 61 -5.33 -8.18 -4.07
C GLY A 61 -6.32 -8.66 -5.13
N LYS A 62 -6.93 -9.84 -4.96
CA LYS A 62 -7.91 -10.37 -5.92
C LYS A 62 -9.21 -9.54 -5.98
N TRP A 63 -9.53 -8.86 -4.89
CA TRP A 63 -10.81 -8.17 -4.69
C TRP A 63 -10.63 -6.66 -4.52
N PHE A 64 -9.49 -6.23 -3.98
CA PHE A 64 -9.24 -4.86 -3.59
C PHE A 64 -7.96 -4.29 -4.18
N THR A 65 -8.00 -2.98 -4.36
CA THR A 65 -6.84 -2.13 -4.57
C THR A 65 -6.06 -1.99 -3.26
N VAL A 66 -4.84 -2.55 -3.16
CA VAL A 66 -4.05 -2.51 -1.90
C VAL A 66 -3.02 -1.37 -1.89
N ASP A 67 -3.37 -0.21 -1.33
CA ASP A 67 -2.50 0.96 -1.11
C ASP A 67 -1.43 0.79 -0.02
N SER A 68 -0.23 0.27 -0.34
CA SER A 68 0.90 0.22 0.61
C SER A 68 1.86 1.43 0.58
N LYS A 69 2.38 1.80 1.76
CA LYS A 69 3.27 2.94 2.00
C LYS A 69 4.62 2.54 2.56
N THR A 70 5.64 3.24 2.07
CA THR A 70 6.97 3.28 2.66
C THR A 70 6.98 4.14 3.94
N PRO A 71 7.61 3.69 5.04
CA PRO A 71 7.69 4.45 6.28
C PRO A 71 8.57 5.70 6.09
N GLY A 72 7.95 6.88 6.14
CA GLY A 72 8.63 8.18 6.09
C GLY A 72 8.69 8.83 7.46
N GLY A 73 9.87 9.27 7.89
CA GLY A 73 10.05 10.04 9.13
C GLY A 73 9.97 9.25 10.45
N PHE A 74 9.84 7.92 10.41
CA PHE A 74 9.89 7.06 11.60
C PHE A 74 11.31 6.49 11.83
N PRO A 75 11.70 6.21 13.09
CA PRO A 75 12.98 5.56 13.41
C PRO A 75 13.05 4.15 12.81
N GLY A 76 14.22 3.73 12.31
CA GLY A 76 14.44 2.45 11.64
C GLY A 76 15.03 2.61 10.24
N PRO A 77 14.99 1.59 9.36
CA PRO A 77 15.30 1.73 7.95
C PRO A 77 14.20 2.57 7.27
N GLY A 78 14.20 3.87 7.56
CA GLY A 78 13.25 4.83 7.05
C GLY A 78 13.48 5.12 5.57
N THR A 79 12.95 6.25 5.10
CA THR A 79 13.16 6.76 3.74
C THR A 79 14.61 7.18 3.50
N SER A 80 15.44 6.28 2.98
CA SER A 80 16.78 6.57 2.45
C SER A 80 16.81 6.30 0.94
N THR A 81 17.83 6.81 0.26
CA THR A 81 18.03 6.58 -1.18
C THR A 81 18.24 5.09 -1.53
N VAL A 82 18.65 4.28 -0.56
CA VAL A 82 18.89 2.84 -0.71
C VAL A 82 17.64 2.02 -0.40
N THR A 83 16.89 2.40 0.63
CA THR A 83 15.72 1.65 1.11
C THR A 83 14.46 1.93 0.28
N ILE A 84 14.28 3.15 -0.24
CA ILE A 84 13.10 3.50 -1.06
C ILE A 84 12.95 2.59 -2.29
N PRO A 85 14.01 2.29 -3.06
CA PRO A 85 13.91 1.36 -4.20
C PRO A 85 13.70 -0.11 -3.80
N GLN A 86 14.05 -0.51 -2.58
CA GLN A 86 13.87 -1.89 -2.07
C GLN A 86 12.43 -2.15 -1.64
N HIS A 87 11.78 -1.16 -1.03
CA HIS A 87 10.45 -1.32 -0.45
C HIS A 87 9.37 -1.81 -1.44
N PRO A 88 9.29 -1.34 -2.70
CA PRO A 88 8.34 -1.87 -3.67
C PRO A 88 8.52 -3.38 -3.91
N LYS A 89 9.76 -3.89 -3.91
CA LYS A 89 10.05 -5.31 -4.14
C LYS A 89 9.56 -6.16 -2.97
N GLU A 90 9.84 -5.71 -1.76
CA GLU A 90 9.42 -6.40 -0.53
C GLU A 90 7.90 -6.38 -0.36
N THR A 91 7.24 -5.27 -0.73
CA THR A 91 5.76 -5.20 -0.76
C THR A 91 5.15 -6.16 -1.78
N VAL A 92 5.74 -6.29 -2.98
CA VAL A 92 5.29 -7.26 -4.01
C VAL A 92 5.35 -8.69 -3.46
N GLU A 93 6.44 -9.02 -2.77
CA GLU A 93 6.65 -10.32 -2.12
C GLU A 93 5.63 -10.58 -1.01
N HIS A 94 5.46 -9.64 -0.08
CA HIS A 94 4.52 -9.78 1.05
C HIS A 94 3.06 -9.89 0.60
N LEU A 95 2.68 -9.14 -0.44
CA LEU A 95 1.32 -9.18 -0.99
C LEU A 95 1.08 -10.37 -1.92
N GLY A 96 2.13 -11.09 -2.34
CA GLY A 96 2.02 -12.18 -3.30
C GLY A 96 1.48 -11.74 -4.68
N VAL A 97 1.74 -10.49 -5.08
CA VAL A 97 1.26 -9.92 -6.37
C VAL A 97 2.41 -9.86 -7.40
N LYS A 98 2.10 -9.69 -8.69
CA LYS A 98 3.14 -9.64 -9.75
C LYS A 98 3.80 -8.27 -9.91
N SER A 99 3.03 -7.23 -9.68
CA SER A 99 3.48 -5.85 -9.88
C SER A 99 2.67 -4.93 -8.99
N VAL A 100 3.32 -3.83 -8.64
CA VAL A 100 2.70 -2.66 -8.03
C VAL A 100 2.70 -1.56 -9.09
N ASP A 101 1.65 -0.74 -9.16
CA ASP A 101 1.44 0.20 -10.28
C ASP A 101 2.54 1.27 -10.45
N ASP A 102 3.39 1.48 -9.45
CA ASP A 102 4.52 2.40 -9.55
C ASP A 102 5.85 1.68 -9.84
N ASP A 103 6.34 1.89 -11.05
CA ASP A 103 7.71 1.58 -11.46
C ASP A 103 8.71 2.32 -10.53
N PRO A 104 9.62 1.59 -9.85
CA PRO A 104 10.61 2.18 -8.94
C PRO A 104 11.46 3.28 -9.60
N ALA A 105 11.67 3.24 -10.92
CA ALA A 105 12.38 4.29 -11.66
C ALA A 105 11.56 5.59 -11.77
N LYS A 106 10.23 5.50 -11.90
CA LYS A 106 9.33 6.67 -11.93
C LYS A 106 9.22 7.33 -10.56
N ILE A 107 9.22 6.54 -9.48
CA ILE A 107 9.25 7.04 -8.09
C ILE A 107 10.52 7.85 -7.84
N TRP A 108 11.69 7.31 -8.20
CA TRP A 108 12.97 7.98 -8.04
C TRP A 108 13.04 9.30 -8.84
N THR A 109 12.57 9.27 -10.08
CA THR A 109 12.52 10.46 -10.95
C THR A 109 11.62 11.54 -10.36
N LYS A 110 10.40 11.20 -9.89
CA LYS A 110 9.50 12.16 -9.22
C LYS A 110 10.11 12.74 -7.94
N LEU A 111 10.76 11.91 -7.12
CA LEU A 111 11.45 12.36 -5.91
C LEU A 111 12.59 13.33 -6.22
N GLN A 112 13.38 13.06 -7.26
CA GLN A 112 14.43 13.97 -7.73
C GLN A 112 13.86 15.30 -8.26
N THR A 113 12.73 15.28 -8.97
CA THR A 113 12.06 16.49 -9.46
C THR A 113 11.48 17.33 -8.30
N VAL A 114 10.92 16.69 -7.27
CA VAL A 114 10.47 17.38 -6.04
C VAL A 114 11.65 17.93 -5.25
N HIS A 115 12.82 17.27 -5.28
CA HIS A 115 14.04 17.75 -4.65
C HIS A 115 14.60 19.02 -5.34
N LYS A 116 14.68 19.02 -6.69
CA LYS A 116 15.18 20.17 -7.47
C LYS A 116 14.31 21.43 -7.34
N SER A 117 13.03 21.28 -7.03
CA SER A 117 12.10 22.42 -6.87
C SER A 117 12.09 23.04 -5.47
N ARG A 118 12.72 22.42 -4.45
CA ARG A 118 12.63 22.85 -3.04
C ARG A 118 13.92 23.43 -2.42
N GLY A 119 15.05 23.44 -3.13
CA GLY A 119 16.23 24.25 -2.79
C GLY A 119 16.82 24.12 -1.37
N SER A 120 16.47 23.09 -0.57
CA SER A 120 16.94 22.96 0.81
C SER A 120 16.82 21.52 1.35
N ALA A 121 17.71 21.19 2.31
CA ALA A 121 17.96 19.86 2.88
C ALA A 121 16.74 19.27 3.66
N PRO A 122 16.70 17.94 3.92
CA PRO A 122 15.45 17.20 4.03
C PRO A 122 14.77 17.37 5.39
N ARG A 123 13.53 17.87 5.37
CA ARG A 123 12.44 17.40 6.24
C ARG A 123 11.29 16.95 5.34
N ILE A 124 11.23 15.66 5.05
CA ILE A 124 10.13 15.08 4.27
C ILE A 124 9.07 14.58 5.25
N THR A 125 8.15 15.47 5.61
CA THR A 125 6.89 15.13 6.28
C THR A 125 5.78 15.16 5.24
N LEU A 126 5.59 14.07 4.49
CA LEU A 126 4.39 13.89 3.65
C LEU A 126 4.08 12.39 3.51
N PRO A 127 2.92 11.91 3.99
CA PRO A 127 2.46 10.56 3.69
C PRO A 127 2.04 10.49 2.21
N MET A 128 2.77 9.72 1.39
CA MET A 128 2.35 9.43 0.02
C MET A 128 1.21 8.40 0.03
N ARG A 129 0.06 8.75 -0.55
CA ARG A 129 -1.02 7.80 -0.91
C ARG A 129 -0.69 7.15 -2.25
N ARG A 130 -0.86 5.84 -2.39
CA ARG A 130 -0.72 5.07 -3.63
C ARG A 130 -2.06 4.39 -3.98
N ARG A 131 -2.20 3.81 -5.17
CA ARG A 131 -3.35 2.98 -5.59
C ARG A 131 -2.76 1.80 -6.38
N PHE A 132 -3.36 0.63 -6.27
CA PHE A 132 -2.83 -0.63 -6.79
C PHE A 132 -3.96 -1.45 -7.43
N HIS A 133 -3.81 -2.00 -8.62
CA HIS A 133 -4.75 -2.98 -9.16
C HIS A 133 -4.04 -4.31 -9.35
N ALA A 134 -4.65 -5.42 -8.89
CA ALA A 134 -4.16 -6.75 -9.24
C ALA A 134 -4.53 -7.06 -10.68
N ILE A 135 -3.51 -7.30 -11.52
CA ILE A 135 -3.70 -7.75 -12.90
C ILE A 135 -3.54 -9.27 -12.90
N GLU A 136 -4.66 -9.97 -13.09
CA GLU A 136 -4.68 -11.42 -13.30
C GLU A 136 -4.01 -11.80 -14.63
N LYS A 137 -3.45 -13.00 -14.65
CA LYS A 137 -2.82 -13.62 -15.82
C LYS A 137 -3.93 -13.90 -16.84
N GLN A 138 -3.93 -13.23 -17.98
CA GLN A 138 -4.52 -13.79 -19.21
C GLN A 138 -3.60 -14.93 -19.70
N GLU A 139 -4.23 -15.97 -20.19
CA GLU A 139 -3.78 -17.35 -20.42
C GLU A 139 -2.63 -17.51 -21.43
N GLU A 140 -1.92 -18.65 -21.35
CA GLU A 140 -1.80 -19.62 -22.45
C GLU A 140 -1.47 -21.02 -21.90
#